data_AF-A0AAV6W2P6-F1
#
_entry.id   AF-A0AAV6W2P6-F1
#
_cell.length_a   1.000
_cell.length_b   1.000
_cell.length_c   1.000
_cell.angle_alpha   90.00
_cell.angle_beta   90.00
_cell.angle_gamma   90.00
#
_symmetry.space_group_name_H-M   'P 1'
#
loop_
_entity.id
_entity.type
_entity.pdbx_description
1 polymer ?
#
loop_
_entity_poly.entity_id
_entity_poly.type
_entity_poly.pdbx_seq_one_letter_code
_entity_poly.pdbx_strand_id
1 'polypeptide(L)'
;MIEILAMDINRENYELGLPVIEKAGVAHKIDFRVGPALPVLDQMIEDASLTNSTKQIGKYHESFDFIFVDADKDNYINYHKRLIDLVKVGGVIGYDNTLWNGSVAAPPDAPMRKYIRYYRDFVLELNKALAADPRIEICQLPVGDGITLCRRTT
;
A
#
# COMPACT_ATOMS: atom_id res chain seq x y z
N MET A 1 7.60 -17.89 10.43
CA MET A 1 7.16 -16.89 11.43
C MET A 1 6.39 -15.83 10.65
N ILE A 2 5.23 -15.37 11.12
CA ILE A 2 4.49 -14.29 10.44
C ILE A 2 5.10 -12.97 10.90
N GLU A 3 5.55 -12.15 9.95
CA GLU A 3 6.20 -10.86 10.18
C GLU A 3 5.45 -9.77 9.41
N ILE A 4 5.32 -8.59 10.00
CA ILE A 4 4.64 -7.41 9.45
C ILE A 4 5.64 -6.26 9.46
N LEU A 5 6.06 -5.82 8.27
CA LEU A 5 6.77 -4.56 8.11
C LEU A 5 5.75 -3.41 8.10
N ALA A 6 5.75 -2.59 9.15
CA ALA A 6 4.87 -1.44 9.29
C ALA A 6 5.66 -0.14 9.09
N MET A 7 5.09 0.82 8.34
CA MET A 7 5.73 2.09 8.02
C MET A 7 4.76 3.24 8.26
N ASP A 8 5.21 4.27 8.98
CA ASP A 8 4.46 5.51 9.14
C ASP A 8 5.45 6.66 9.40
N ILE A 9 5.09 7.88 8.97
CA ILE A 9 5.87 9.08 9.28
C ILE A 9 5.75 9.49 10.75
N ASN A 10 4.73 9.03 11.46
CA ASN A 10 4.39 9.42 12.82
C ASN A 10 4.52 8.24 13.80
N ARG A 11 5.61 8.22 14.56
CA ARG A 11 5.88 7.24 15.62
C ARG A 11 4.93 7.38 16.81
N GLU A 12 4.57 8.60 17.20
CA GLU A 12 3.75 8.87 18.40
C GLU A 12 2.36 8.23 18.28
N ASN A 13 1.75 8.31 17.09
CA ASN A 13 0.46 7.68 16.82
C ASN A 13 0.52 6.15 16.89
N TYR A 14 1.60 5.55 16.41
CA TYR A 14 1.84 4.10 16.56
C TYR A 14 1.99 3.72 18.04
N GLU A 15 2.80 4.46 18.78
CA GLU A 15 3.07 4.21 20.20
C GLU A 15 1.84 4.41 21.09
N LEU A 16 0.89 5.25 20.68
CA LEU A 16 -0.41 5.38 21.34
C LEU A 16 -1.22 4.07 21.30
N GLY A 17 -1.19 3.35 20.17
CA GLY A 17 -1.90 2.08 19.99
C GLY A 17 -1.11 0.86 20.48
N LEU A 18 0.22 0.96 20.58
CA LEU A 18 1.12 -0.14 20.90
C LEU A 18 0.76 -0.91 22.18
N PRO A 19 0.37 -0.28 23.32
CA PRO A 19 -0.01 -1.02 24.52
C PRO A 19 -1.18 -1.99 24.30
N VAL A 20 -2.09 -1.69 23.37
CA VAL A 20 -3.21 -2.57 23.00
C VAL A 20 -2.70 -3.77 22.20
N ILE A 21 -1.76 -3.54 21.28
CA ILE A 21 -1.13 -4.58 20.45
C ILE A 21 -0.29 -5.53 21.32
N GLU A 22 0.45 -4.98 22.28
CA GLU A 22 1.21 -5.73 23.28
C GLU A 22 0.29 -6.56 24.17
N LYS A 23 -0.80 -5.97 24.68
CA LYS A 23 -1.82 -6.67 25.47
C LYS A 23 -2.48 -7.81 24.69
N ALA A 24 -2.64 -7.66 23.38
CA ALA A 24 -3.14 -8.72 22.50
C ALA A 24 -2.11 -9.83 22.22
N GLY A 25 -0.85 -9.67 22.66
CA GLY A 25 0.20 -10.67 22.54
C GLY A 25 0.76 -10.82 21.12
N VAL A 26 0.56 -9.83 20.23
CA VAL A 26 0.95 -9.91 18.81
C VAL A 26 2.00 -8.88 18.39
N ALA A 27 2.44 -8.00 19.29
CA ALA A 27 3.44 -6.96 18.99
C ALA A 27 4.75 -7.53 18.44
N HIS A 28 5.13 -8.75 18.85
CA HIS A 28 6.33 -9.44 18.38
C HIS A 28 6.34 -9.76 16.87
N LYS A 29 5.20 -9.59 16.17
CA LYS A 29 5.11 -9.74 14.71
C LYS A 29 5.44 -8.46 13.94
N ILE A 30 5.52 -7.32 14.61
CA ILE A 30 5.59 -6.00 13.96
C ILE A 30 7.03 -5.48 13.98
N ASP A 31 7.59 -5.23 12.80
CA ASP A 31 8.78 -4.42 12.59
C ASP A 31 8.34 -3.03 12.12
N PHE A 32 8.34 -2.06 13.06
CA PHE A 32 7.88 -0.70 12.79
C PHE A 32 9.04 0.23 12.39
N ARG A 33 8.95 0.82 11.20
CA ARG A 33 9.90 1.80 10.66
C ARG A 33 9.25 3.17 10.61
N VAL A 34 9.89 4.14 11.24
CA VAL A 34 9.45 5.54 11.18
C VAL A 34 10.05 6.22 9.95
N GLY A 35 9.21 6.94 9.21
CA GLY A 35 9.61 7.76 8.07
C GLY A 35 8.75 7.54 6.83
N PRO A 36 9.03 8.30 5.74
CA PRO A 36 8.32 8.13 4.47
C PRO A 36 8.52 6.71 3.92
N ALA A 37 7.46 6.11 3.37
CA ALA A 37 7.53 4.75 2.85
C ALA A 37 8.36 4.66 1.55
N LEU A 38 8.30 5.67 0.68
CA LEU A 38 8.90 5.60 -0.68
C LEU A 38 10.42 5.31 -0.66
N PRO A 39 11.25 5.98 0.17
CA PRO A 39 12.67 5.65 0.28
C PRO A 39 12.94 4.22 0.79
N VAL A 40 12.09 3.71 1.68
CA VAL A 40 12.21 2.33 2.18
C VAL A 40 11.91 1.34 1.05
N LEU A 41 10.85 1.59 0.27
CA LEU A 41 10.51 0.77 -0.89
C LEU A 41 11.59 0.81 -1.96
N ASP A 42 12.18 1.98 -2.24
CA ASP A 42 13.29 2.12 -3.19
C ASP A 42 14.50 1.28 -2.74
N GLN A 43 14.90 1.36 -1.47
CA GLN A 43 15.98 0.53 -0.91
C GLN A 43 15.67 -0.98 -1.03
N MET A 44 14.42 -1.38 -0.78
CA MET A 44 14.03 -2.79 -0.90
C MET A 44 14.11 -3.30 -2.34
N ILE A 45 13.80 -2.46 -3.33
CA ILE A 45 13.95 -2.78 -4.75
C ILE A 45 15.42 -2.86 -5.16
N GLU A 46 16.27 -1.97 -4.64
CA GLU A 46 17.72 -2.04 -4.85
C GLU A 46 18.31 -3.33 -4.27
N ASP A 47 17.98 -3.66 -3.02
CA ASP A 47 18.40 -4.89 -2.34
C ASP A 47 17.89 -6.16 -3.06
N ALA A 48 16.71 -6.08 -3.68
CA ALA A 48 16.14 -7.11 -4.53
C ALA A 48 16.93 -7.33 -5.84
N SER A 49 17.50 -6.25 -6.38
CA SER A 49 18.21 -6.22 -7.67
C SER A 49 19.68 -6.64 -7.57
N LEU A 50 20.25 -6.69 -6.37
CA LEU A 50 21.64 -7.13 -6.13
C LEU A 50 21.76 -8.65 -6.27
N THR A 51 21.86 -9.14 -7.51
CA THR A 51 22.20 -10.53 -7.81
C THR A 51 23.72 -10.72 -7.80
N ASN A 52 24.25 -11.40 -6.79
CA ASN A 52 25.56 -12.03 -6.92
C ASN A 52 25.46 -13.21 -7.92
N SER A 53 26.58 -13.60 -8.53
CA SER A 53 26.76 -14.52 -9.67
C SER A 53 26.12 -15.91 -9.56
N THR A 54 25.43 -16.20 -8.47
CA THR A 54 24.77 -17.44 -8.10
C THR A 54 23.27 -17.23 -7.83
N LYS A 55 22.54 -16.64 -8.79
CA LYS A 55 21.08 -16.76 -8.95
C LYS A 55 20.26 -16.70 -7.64
N GLN A 56 20.59 -15.78 -6.74
CA GLN A 56 19.84 -15.58 -5.50
C GLN A 56 18.94 -14.38 -5.75
N ILE A 57 17.63 -14.62 -5.81
CA ILE A 57 16.62 -13.55 -5.84
C ILE A 57 16.88 -12.69 -4.60
N GLY A 58 17.06 -11.38 -4.78
CA GLY A 58 17.40 -10.50 -3.67
C GLY A 58 16.29 -10.51 -2.61
N LYS A 59 16.67 -10.23 -1.36
CA LYS A 59 15.90 -10.55 -0.13
C LYS A 59 14.41 -10.18 -0.18
N TYR A 60 14.04 -9.10 -0.87
CA TYR A 60 12.69 -8.54 -0.83
C TYR A 60 11.84 -8.76 -2.10
N HIS A 61 12.42 -9.23 -3.20
CA HIS A 61 11.65 -9.49 -4.43
C HIS A 61 10.70 -10.67 -4.20
N GLU A 62 9.41 -10.49 -4.51
CA GLU A 62 8.38 -11.51 -4.31
C GLU A 62 8.33 -12.10 -2.88
N SER A 63 8.70 -11.30 -1.88
CA SER A 63 8.80 -11.75 -0.49
C SER A 63 7.54 -11.51 0.34
N PHE A 64 6.61 -10.67 -0.14
CA PHE A 64 5.39 -10.32 0.57
C PHE A 64 4.18 -11.11 0.07
N ASP A 65 3.44 -11.72 1.02
CA ASP A 65 2.16 -12.38 0.73
C ASP A 65 1.01 -11.38 0.56
N PHE A 66 1.04 -10.31 1.38
CA PHE A 66 0.00 -9.30 1.45
C PHE A 66 0.62 -7.94 1.77
N ILE A 67 0.09 -6.88 1.16
CA ILE A 67 0.50 -5.49 1.39
C ILE A 67 -0.77 -4.63 1.51
N PHE A 68 -0.86 -3.82 2.57
CA PHE A 68 -1.96 -2.87 2.76
C PHE A 68 -1.42 -1.44 2.66
N VAL A 69 -2.04 -0.63 1.80
CA VAL A 69 -1.64 0.73 1.51
C VAL A 69 -2.75 1.67 1.96
N ASP A 70 -2.57 2.27 3.14
CA ASP A 70 -3.40 3.34 3.68
C ASP A 70 -2.54 4.54 4.12
N ALA A 71 -1.98 5.23 3.13
CA ALA A 71 -1.15 6.41 3.34
C ALA A 71 -1.61 7.62 2.48
N ASP A 72 -0.68 8.47 2.06
CA ASP A 72 -0.86 9.62 1.18
C ASP A 72 -1.22 9.21 -0.26
N LYS A 73 -2.41 9.64 -0.69
CA LYS A 73 -3.07 9.15 -1.91
C LYS A 73 -2.36 9.55 -3.20
N ASP A 74 -1.63 10.67 -3.18
CA ASP A 74 -0.80 11.18 -4.28
C ASP A 74 0.42 10.29 -4.57
N ASN A 75 0.81 9.41 -3.64
CA ASN A 75 1.89 8.44 -3.87
C ASN A 75 1.42 7.03 -4.20
N TYR A 76 0.12 6.71 -4.24
CA TYR A 76 -0.32 5.32 -4.41
C TYR A 76 0.17 4.69 -5.72
N ILE A 77 0.18 5.45 -6.82
CA ILE A 77 0.75 4.99 -8.10
C ILE A 77 2.26 4.78 -7.98
N ASN A 78 2.97 5.65 -7.25
CA ASN A 78 4.41 5.52 -7.03
C ASN A 78 4.74 4.29 -6.18
N TYR A 79 3.93 3.99 -5.17
CA TYR A 79 4.01 2.77 -4.40
C TYR A 79 3.71 1.56 -5.27
N HIS A 80 2.62 1.56 -6.04
CA HIS A 80 2.24 0.43 -6.90
C HIS A 80 3.38 -0.04 -7.81
N LYS A 81 4.14 0.92 -8.38
CA LYS A 81 5.32 0.63 -9.22
C LYS A 81 6.39 -0.21 -8.51
N ARG A 82 6.58 -0.07 -7.19
CA ARG A 82 7.51 -0.90 -6.40
C ARG A 82 6.83 -2.13 -5.85
N LEU A 83 5.63 -1.95 -5.26
CA LEU A 83 4.93 -3.00 -4.53
C LEU A 83 4.62 -4.22 -5.41
N ILE A 84 4.41 -4.03 -6.71
CA ILE A 84 4.16 -5.12 -7.65
C ILE A 84 5.36 -6.09 -7.75
N ASP A 85 6.59 -5.62 -7.61
CA ASP A 85 7.80 -6.46 -7.65
C ASP A 85 8.12 -7.07 -6.26
N LEU A 86 7.63 -6.45 -5.18
CA LEU A 86 7.82 -6.93 -3.81
C LEU A 86 6.77 -7.97 -3.40
N VAL A 87 5.53 -7.85 -3.88
CA VAL A 87 4.47 -8.83 -3.64
C VAL A 87 4.68 -10.06 -4.53
N LYS A 88 4.52 -11.26 -3.99
CA LYS A 88 4.64 -12.49 -4.79
C LYS A 88 3.53 -12.63 -5.82
N VAL A 89 3.75 -13.40 -6.89
CA VAL A 89 2.65 -13.85 -7.76
C VAL A 89 1.60 -14.59 -6.93
N GLY A 90 0.33 -14.23 -7.09
CA GLY A 90 -0.78 -14.70 -6.26
C GLY A 90 -0.95 -13.96 -4.93
N GLY A 91 0.01 -13.13 -4.52
CA GLY A 91 -0.13 -12.23 -3.39
C GLY A 91 -1.07 -11.06 -3.69
N VAL A 92 -1.46 -10.33 -2.64
CA VAL A 92 -2.52 -9.31 -2.72
C VAL A 92 -2.03 -7.96 -2.20
N ILE A 93 -2.31 -6.90 -2.94
CA ILE A 93 -2.16 -5.52 -2.48
C ILE A 93 -3.56 -4.94 -2.26
N GLY A 94 -3.83 -4.38 -1.08
CA GLY A 94 -5.06 -3.66 -0.78
C GLY A 94 -4.80 -2.15 -0.72
N TYR A 95 -5.50 -1.37 -1.54
CA TYR A 95 -5.50 0.10 -1.48
C TYR A 95 -6.75 0.61 -0.79
N ASP A 96 -6.60 1.41 0.27
CA ASP A 96 -7.72 1.95 1.04
C ASP A 96 -8.22 3.30 0.53
N ASN A 97 -9.44 3.65 0.94
CA ASN A 97 -10.18 4.87 0.58
C ASN A 97 -10.35 5.13 -0.93
N THR A 98 -10.42 4.06 -1.72
CA THR A 98 -10.50 4.16 -3.20
C THR A 98 -11.85 4.67 -3.71
N LEU A 99 -12.87 4.80 -2.86
CA LEU A 99 -14.11 5.52 -3.17
C LEU A 99 -14.11 6.97 -2.64
N TRP A 100 -13.13 7.32 -1.80
CA TRP A 100 -12.78 8.67 -1.34
C TRP A 100 -14.00 9.52 -0.94
N ASN A 101 -14.72 9.06 0.07
CA ASN A 101 -15.95 9.62 0.61
C ASN A 101 -17.06 9.81 -0.44
N GLY A 102 -17.08 8.94 -1.46
CA GLY A 102 -17.96 9.01 -2.62
C GLY A 102 -17.63 10.15 -3.60
N SER A 103 -16.60 10.96 -3.34
CA SER A 103 -16.30 12.16 -4.14
C SER A 103 -15.86 11.82 -5.57
N VAL A 104 -15.38 10.60 -5.81
CA VAL A 104 -15.06 10.08 -7.15
C VAL A 104 -16.29 10.07 -8.08
N ALA A 105 -17.50 9.97 -7.52
CA ALA A 105 -18.76 9.98 -8.27
C ALA A 105 -19.49 11.34 -8.20
N ALA A 106 -18.97 12.30 -7.44
CA ALA A 106 -19.59 13.62 -7.30
C ALA A 106 -19.34 14.51 -8.54
N PRO A 107 -20.28 15.41 -8.88
CA PRO A 107 -20.13 16.31 -10.01
C PRO A 107 -19.01 17.33 -9.78
N PRO A 108 -18.43 17.92 -10.84
CA PRO A 108 -17.25 18.78 -10.73
C PRO A 108 -17.40 19.98 -9.78
N ASP A 109 -18.62 20.53 -9.70
CA ASP A 109 -19.00 21.71 -8.94
C ASP A 109 -19.52 21.40 -7.53
N ALA A 110 -19.63 20.12 -7.13
CA ALA A 110 -20.09 19.76 -5.80
C ALA A 110 -19.21 20.40 -4.71
N PRO A 111 -19.80 20.97 -3.65
CA PRO A 111 -19.03 21.49 -2.52
C PRO A 111 -18.29 20.36 -1.81
N MET A 112 -17.00 20.54 -1.55
CA MET A 112 -16.14 19.53 -0.94
C MET A 112 -15.13 20.19 -0.01
N ARG A 113 -14.74 19.49 1.07
CA ARG A 113 -13.61 19.90 1.90
C ARG A 113 -12.33 19.96 1.06
N LYS A 114 -11.42 20.88 1.38
CA LYS A 114 -10.19 21.12 0.61
C LYS A 114 -9.35 19.84 0.41
N TYR A 115 -9.15 19.05 1.46
CA TYR A 115 -8.36 17.81 1.36
C TYR A 115 -9.06 16.73 0.51
N ILE A 116 -10.40 16.61 0.60
CA ILE A 116 -11.16 15.70 -0.26
C ILE A 116 -10.96 16.08 -1.73
N ARG A 117 -11.13 17.37 -2.06
CA ARG A 117 -10.92 17.87 -3.42
C ARG A 117 -9.49 17.66 -3.90
N TYR A 118 -8.49 17.90 -3.05
CA TYR A 118 -7.08 17.74 -3.39
C TYR A 118 -6.73 16.30 -3.77
N TYR A 119 -7.12 15.32 -2.95
CA TYR A 119 -6.79 13.91 -3.19
C TYR A 119 -7.70 13.20 -4.19
N ARG A 120 -8.88 13.74 -4.47
CA ARG A 120 -9.87 13.14 -5.38
C ARG A 120 -9.28 12.80 -6.75
N ASP A 121 -8.49 13.71 -7.32
CA ASP A 121 -7.97 13.51 -8.68
C ASP A 121 -6.89 12.41 -8.71
N PHE A 122 -6.08 12.30 -7.66
CA PHE A 122 -5.13 11.19 -7.50
C PHE A 122 -5.84 9.84 -7.32
N VAL A 123 -6.95 9.79 -6.56
CA VAL A 123 -7.75 8.57 -6.42
C VAL A 123 -8.42 8.18 -7.74
N LEU A 124 -8.92 9.15 -8.51
CA LEU A 124 -9.46 8.89 -9.86
C LEU A 124 -8.40 8.35 -10.81
N GLU A 125 -7.18 8.91 -10.78
CA GLU A 125 -6.06 8.44 -11.59
C GLU A 125 -5.64 7.03 -11.18
N LEU A 126 -5.50 6.78 -9.88
CA LEU A 126 -5.20 5.47 -9.32
C LEU A 126 -6.21 4.42 -9.78
N ASN A 127 -7.51 4.68 -9.58
CA ASN A 127 -8.55 3.71 -9.92
C ASN A 127 -8.52 3.32 -11.40
N LYS A 128 -8.26 4.30 -12.28
CA LYS A 128 -8.07 4.04 -13.72
C LYS A 128 -6.81 3.23 -14.00
N ALA A 129 -5.69 3.58 -13.35
CA ALA A 129 -4.43 2.87 -13.52
C ALA A 129 -4.54 1.40 -13.08
N LEU A 130 -5.12 1.15 -11.90
CA LEU A 130 -5.35 -0.21 -11.40
C LEU A 130 -6.29 -1.01 -12.31
N ALA A 131 -7.35 -0.39 -12.82
CA ALA A 131 -8.28 -1.06 -13.75
C ALA A 131 -7.67 -1.41 -15.10
N ALA A 132 -6.59 -0.72 -15.50
CA ALA A 132 -5.90 -0.93 -16.76
C ALA A 132 -4.61 -1.75 -16.63
N ASP A 133 -4.18 -2.10 -15.41
CA ASP A 133 -2.91 -2.80 -15.20
C ASP A 133 -3.06 -4.31 -15.47
N PRO A 134 -2.39 -4.86 -16.50
CA PRO A 134 -2.54 -6.26 -16.89
C PRO A 134 -1.87 -7.25 -15.93
N ARG A 135 -1.09 -6.77 -14.95
CA ARG A 135 -0.35 -7.61 -14.00
C ARG A 135 -1.18 -8.03 -12.80
N ILE A 136 -2.41 -7.53 -12.69
CA ILE A 136 -3.30 -7.73 -11.54
C ILE A 136 -4.72 -8.11 -11.95
N GLU A 137 -5.36 -8.93 -11.13
CA GLU A 137 -6.82 -9.02 -11.06
C GLU A 137 -7.30 -8.09 -9.95
N ILE A 138 -8.37 -7.32 -10.20
CA ILE A 138 -8.85 -6.32 -9.24
C ILE A 138 -10.29 -6.55 -8.80
N CYS A 139 -10.57 -6.15 -7.56
CA CYS A 139 -11.92 -6.02 -7.03
C CYS A 139 -12.00 -4.77 -6.15
N GLN A 140 -12.75 -3.76 -6.60
CA GLN A 140 -13.06 -2.57 -5.79
C GLN A 140 -14.34 -2.83 -4.98
N LEU A 141 -14.19 -2.93 -3.67
CA LEU A 141 -15.27 -3.27 -2.74
C LEU A 141 -15.76 -2.02 -1.99
N PRO A 142 -17.09 -1.83 -1.83
CA PRO A 142 -17.67 -0.73 -1.07
C PRO A 142 -17.66 -1.01 0.45
N VAL A 143 -16.54 -1.48 0.99
CA VAL A 143 -16.31 -1.65 2.43
C VAL A 143 -15.54 -0.45 2.94
N GLY A 144 -15.96 0.13 4.07
CA GLY A 144 -15.36 1.34 4.60
C GLY A 144 -15.49 2.50 3.61
N ASP A 145 -14.37 3.14 3.30
CA ASP A 145 -14.29 4.22 2.30
C ASP A 145 -13.86 3.72 0.90
N GLY A 146 -14.04 2.41 0.67
CA GLY A 146 -13.66 1.71 -0.54
C GLY A 146 -12.28 1.08 -0.46
N ILE A 147 -12.22 -0.24 -0.58
CA ILE A 147 -10.95 -0.98 -0.67
C ILE A 147 -10.82 -1.62 -2.04
N THR A 148 -9.71 -1.38 -2.74
CA THR A 148 -9.41 -2.08 -3.98
C THR A 148 -8.39 -3.17 -3.70
N LEU A 149 -8.81 -4.42 -3.84
CA LEU A 149 -7.94 -5.59 -3.74
C LEU A 149 -7.35 -5.89 -5.12
N CYS A 150 -6.04 -6.01 -5.18
CA CYS A 150 -5.27 -6.29 -6.38
C CYS A 150 -4.47 -7.59 -6.18
N ARG A 151 -4.87 -8.68 -6.83
CA ARG A 151 -4.12 -9.94 -6.82
C ARG A 151 -3.12 -9.95 -7.97
N ARG A 152 -1.83 -10.08 -7.68
CA ARG A 152 -0.78 -10.17 -8.72
C ARG A 152 -0.91 -11.48 -9.51
N THR A 153 -0.85 -11.39 -10.84
CA THR A 153 -0.99 -12.55 -11.75
C THR A 153 0.27 -12.88 -12.55
N THR A 154 1.18 -11.93 -12.69
CA THR A 154 2.46 -12.05 -13.42
C THR A 154 3.57 -11.34 -12.67
#